data_AF-A0A2J8LQP5-F1
#
_entry.id   AF-A0A2J8LQP5-F1
#
_cell.length_a   1.000
_cell.length_b   1.000
_cell.length_c   1.000
_cell.angle_alpha   90.00
_cell.angle_beta   90.00
_cell.angle_gamma   90.00
#
_symmetry.space_group_name_H-M   'P 1'
#
loop_
_entity.id
_entity.type
_entity.pdbx_description
1 polymer ?
#
loop_
_entity_poly.entity_id
_entity_poly.type
_entity_poly.pdbx_seq_one_letter_code
_entity_poly.pdbx_strand_id
1 'polypeptide(L)'
;MILLRASEVRQLLHNKFVVILGDSVHRAVYKDLVLLLQKDRLLTPGQLRARGELNFEQDELVDGGQRGHMHNGLNYREVREFRSDHHLVRFYFLTRVYSDYLQTILKELQSGEHAPDLVIMNSCLWDISRYGPNSWRSYLENLENLFQCLGQVLPESCLLVWNTAMP
;
A
#
# COMPACT_ATOMS: atom_id res chain seq x y z
N MET A 1 23.37 -8.86 -10.84
CA MET A 1 22.03 -8.52 -10.30
C MET A 1 21.82 -9.42 -9.10
N ILE A 2 21.85 -8.89 -7.88
CA ILE A 2 21.59 -9.69 -6.68
C ILE A 2 20.10 -10.02 -6.71
N LEU A 3 19.77 -11.31 -6.88
CA LEU A 3 18.40 -11.78 -6.80
C LEU A 3 18.07 -11.93 -5.32
N LEU A 4 17.18 -11.09 -4.78
CA LEU A 4 16.63 -11.30 -3.44
C LEU A 4 15.91 -12.65 -3.42
N ARG A 5 16.32 -13.55 -2.53
CA ARG A 5 15.69 -14.87 -2.39
C ARG A 5 14.48 -14.79 -1.48
N ALA A 6 13.48 -15.60 -1.76
CA ALA A 6 12.28 -15.69 -0.94
C ALA A 6 12.57 -16.15 0.49
N SER A 7 13.63 -16.93 0.71
CA SER A 7 14.10 -17.26 2.07
C SER A 7 14.58 -16.03 2.84
N GLU A 8 15.27 -15.10 2.17
CA GLU A 8 15.81 -13.89 2.80
C GLU A 8 14.68 -12.91 3.14
N VAL A 9 13.71 -12.75 2.23
CA VAL A 9 12.53 -11.90 2.46
C VAL A 9 11.66 -12.44 3.59
N ARG A 10 11.40 -13.76 3.61
CA ARG A 10 10.67 -14.40 4.71
C ARG A 10 11.39 -14.25 6.04
N GLN A 11 12.72 -14.41 6.06
CA GLN A 11 13.49 -14.22 7.28
C GLN A 11 13.45 -12.77 7.77
N LEU A 12 13.59 -11.80 6.86
CA LEU A 12 13.59 -10.38 7.19
C LEU A 12 12.23 -9.92 7.73
N LEU A 13 11.13 -10.44 7.18
CA LEU A 13 9.77 -10.06 7.52
C LEU A 13 9.06 -11.07 8.42
N HIS A 14 9.81 -11.96 9.07
CA HIS A 14 9.23 -13.00 9.92
C HIS A 14 8.46 -12.39 11.09
N ASN A 15 7.20 -12.79 11.25
CA ASN A 15 6.21 -12.24 12.19
C ASN A 15 6.04 -10.72 12.06
N LYS A 16 6.08 -10.19 10.84
CA LYS A 16 5.87 -8.77 10.55
C LYS A 16 4.53 -8.50 9.88
N PHE A 17 3.89 -7.42 10.32
CA PHE A 17 2.77 -6.81 9.63
C PHE A 17 3.27 -5.63 8.79
N VAL A 18 3.23 -5.80 7.47
CA VAL A 18 3.61 -4.78 6.48
C VAL A 18 2.36 -4.15 5.86
N VAL A 19 2.27 -2.83 5.88
CA VAL A 19 1.21 -2.07 5.22
C VAL A 19 1.80 -1.25 4.07
N ILE A 20 1.17 -1.31 2.91
CA ILE A 20 1.57 -0.58 1.71
C ILE A 20 0.44 0.36 1.30
N LEU A 21 0.73 1.65 1.26
CA LEU A 21 -0.23 2.72 0.96
C LEU A 21 0.21 3.47 -0.30
N GLY A 22 -0.64 3.52 -1.32
CA GLY A 22 -0.33 4.34 -2.49
C GLY A 22 -1.10 3.98 -3.74
N ASP A 23 -0.58 4.40 -4.89
CA ASP A 23 -1.26 4.23 -6.17
C ASP A 23 -0.92 2.88 -6.86
N SER A 24 -1.07 2.83 -8.18
CA SER A 24 -0.75 1.65 -8.98
C SER A 24 0.72 1.22 -8.92
N VAL A 25 1.65 2.13 -8.65
CA VAL A 25 3.05 1.78 -8.42
C VAL A 25 3.19 0.99 -7.12
N HIS A 26 2.51 1.44 -6.07
CA HIS A 26 2.53 0.75 -4.77
C HIS A 26 1.77 -0.57 -4.80
N ARG A 27 0.76 -0.69 -5.67
CA ARG A 27 0.18 -2.01 -5.99
C ARG A 27 1.23 -2.95 -6.59
N ALA A 28 2.10 -2.46 -7.47
CA ALA A 28 3.19 -3.28 -8.02
C ALA A 28 4.19 -3.68 -6.92
N VAL A 29 4.59 -2.75 -6.06
CA VAL A 29 5.47 -3.04 -4.90
C VAL A 29 4.85 -4.11 -4.00
N TYR A 30 3.56 -3.99 -3.69
CA TYR A 30 2.82 -5.00 -2.94
C TYR A 30 2.84 -6.36 -3.63
N LYS A 31 2.49 -6.42 -4.92
CA LYS A 31 2.45 -7.69 -5.67
C LYS A 31 3.86 -8.30 -5.84
N ASP A 32 4.91 -7.50 -5.96
CA ASP A 32 6.30 -7.96 -5.93
C ASP A 32 6.64 -8.56 -4.56
N LEU A 33 6.24 -7.92 -3.46
CA LEU A 33 6.48 -8.44 -2.11
C LEU A 33 5.73 -9.77 -1.87
N VAL A 34 4.47 -9.87 -2.29
CA VAL A 34 3.70 -11.12 -2.22
C VAL A 34 4.40 -12.22 -3.00
N LEU A 35 4.93 -11.92 -4.20
CA LEU A 35 5.72 -12.89 -4.97
C LEU A 35 7.00 -13.28 -4.25
N LEU A 36 7.78 -12.31 -3.77
CA LEU A 36 9.05 -12.54 -3.09
C LEU A 36 8.87 -13.31 -1.78
N LEU A 37 7.72 -13.24 -1.11
CA LEU A 37 7.44 -14.07 0.07
C LEU A 37 7.25 -15.55 -0.28
N GLN A 38 7.06 -15.88 -1.57
CA GLN A 38 6.72 -17.23 -2.04
C GLN A 38 7.71 -17.81 -3.06
N LYS A 39 8.34 -16.96 -3.87
CA LYS A 39 9.08 -17.34 -5.08
C LYS A 39 10.27 -16.40 -5.28
N ASP A 40 11.37 -16.92 -5.82
CA ASP A 40 12.57 -16.15 -6.16
C ASP A 40 12.39 -15.34 -7.47
N ARG A 41 11.34 -14.52 -7.55
CA ARG A 41 11.03 -13.71 -8.74
C ARG A 41 10.21 -12.47 -8.42
N LEU A 42 10.30 -11.48 -9.30
CA LEU A 42 9.42 -10.32 -9.36
C LEU A 42 8.28 -10.53 -10.37
N LEU A 43 7.40 -9.54 -10.48
CA LEU A 43 6.29 -9.50 -11.40
C LEU A 43 6.72 -9.68 -12.86
N THR A 44 5.94 -10.48 -13.59
CA THR A 44 5.98 -10.47 -15.05
C THR A 44 5.28 -9.21 -15.59
N PRO A 45 5.58 -8.78 -16.84
CA PRO A 45 4.89 -7.66 -17.46
C PRO A 45 3.35 -7.83 -17.54
N GLY A 46 2.87 -9.07 -17.64
CA GLY A 46 1.44 -9.37 -17.60
C GLY A 46 0.82 -9.12 -16.23
N GLN A 47 1.47 -9.61 -15.17
CA GLN A 47 1.01 -9.40 -13.78
C GLN A 47 1.09 -7.93 -13.35
N LEU A 48 2.09 -7.18 -13.85
CA LEU A 48 2.23 -5.74 -13.61
C LEU A 48 1.04 -4.93 -14.17
N ARG A 49 0.50 -5.33 -15.32
CA ARG A 49 -0.65 -4.67 -15.95
C ARG A 49 -1.99 -5.03 -15.31
N ALA A 50 -2.07 -6.19 -14.66
CA ALA A 50 -3.30 -6.67 -14.06
C ALA A 50 -3.64 -5.90 -12.77
N ARG A 51 -4.93 -5.63 -12.55
CA ARG A 51 -5.43 -4.86 -11.40
C ARG A 51 -6.83 -5.29 -10.99
N GLY A 52 -7.13 -5.16 -9.70
CA GLY A 52 -8.45 -5.46 -9.16
C GLY A 52 -8.84 -6.95 -9.23
N GLU A 53 -7.89 -7.84 -9.49
CA GLU A 53 -8.12 -9.30 -9.56
C GLU A 53 -8.65 -9.81 -8.20
N LEU A 54 -9.59 -10.77 -8.19
CA LEU A 54 -10.10 -11.37 -6.94
C LEU A 54 -8.99 -11.97 -6.06
N ASN A 55 -7.92 -12.48 -6.68
CA ASN A 55 -6.73 -13.01 -6.03
C ASN A 55 -5.50 -12.83 -6.92
N PHE A 56 -4.34 -12.83 -6.29
CA PHE A 56 -3.02 -12.79 -6.89
C PHE A 56 -2.04 -13.54 -5.97
N GLU A 57 -1.50 -14.66 -6.44
CA GLU A 57 -0.47 -15.44 -5.70
C GLU A 57 -0.84 -15.65 -4.23
N GLN A 58 -2.00 -16.29 -3.98
CA GLN A 58 -2.55 -16.60 -2.65
C GLN A 58 -2.99 -15.39 -1.80
N ASP A 59 -2.86 -14.17 -2.29
CA ASP A 59 -3.54 -13.04 -1.67
C ASP A 59 -5.05 -13.04 -1.97
N GLU A 60 -5.78 -12.19 -1.26
CA GLU A 60 -7.17 -11.91 -1.54
C GLU A 60 -7.43 -10.42 -1.74
N LEU A 61 -8.38 -10.13 -2.63
CA LEU A 61 -9.03 -8.83 -2.71
C LEU A 61 -10.03 -8.72 -1.55
N VAL A 62 -9.77 -7.81 -0.61
CA VAL A 62 -10.62 -7.54 0.56
C VAL A 62 -11.76 -6.60 0.19
N ASP A 63 -11.45 -5.51 -0.51
CA ASP A 63 -12.43 -4.50 -0.93
C ASP A 63 -12.07 -3.88 -2.30
N GLY A 64 -13.09 -3.36 -2.99
CA GLY A 64 -12.95 -2.67 -4.27
C GLY A 64 -12.63 -3.62 -5.43
N GLY A 65 -11.84 -3.16 -6.42
CA GLY A 65 -11.46 -3.98 -7.58
C GLY A 65 -12.66 -4.68 -8.26
N GLN A 66 -12.52 -5.97 -8.56
CA GLN A 66 -13.59 -6.83 -9.10
C GLN A 66 -14.74 -7.12 -8.13
N ARG A 67 -14.60 -6.83 -6.82
CA ARG A 67 -15.73 -6.89 -5.86
C ARG A 67 -16.62 -5.64 -5.93
N GLY A 68 -16.15 -4.59 -6.59
CA GLY A 68 -16.90 -3.37 -6.86
C GLY A 68 -16.98 -3.04 -8.34
N HIS A 69 -17.28 -1.77 -8.64
CA HIS A 69 -17.21 -1.27 -10.01
C HIS A 69 -15.76 -0.91 -10.36
N MET A 70 -15.23 -1.45 -11.46
CA MET A 70 -13.88 -1.11 -11.94
C MET A 70 -13.91 0.23 -12.70
N HIS A 71 -13.17 1.22 -12.22
CA HIS A 71 -13.03 2.53 -12.86
C HIS A 71 -11.68 3.19 -12.52
N ASN A 72 -11.36 4.30 -13.17
CA ASN A 72 -10.11 5.06 -12.96
C ASN A 72 -10.39 6.42 -12.28
N GLY A 73 -11.37 6.45 -11.38
CA GLY A 73 -11.86 7.68 -10.73
C GLY A 73 -11.19 7.93 -9.38
N LEU A 74 -11.38 9.13 -8.84
CA LEU A 74 -10.83 9.55 -7.54
C LEU A 74 -11.36 8.72 -6.36
N ASN A 75 -12.51 8.09 -6.52
CA ASN A 75 -13.12 7.19 -5.56
C ASN A 75 -12.75 5.72 -5.79
N TYR A 76 -11.75 5.40 -6.62
CA TYR A 76 -11.31 4.02 -6.81
C TYR A 76 -10.77 3.47 -5.50
N ARG A 77 -11.14 2.23 -5.20
CA ARG A 77 -10.71 1.49 -4.01
C ARG A 77 -10.20 0.11 -4.44
N GLU A 78 -9.15 -0.31 -3.77
CA GLU A 78 -8.60 -1.65 -3.86
C GLU A 78 -7.85 -1.90 -2.55
N VAL A 79 -8.33 -2.85 -1.77
CA VAL A 79 -7.68 -3.33 -0.55
C VAL A 79 -7.32 -4.78 -0.76
N ARG A 80 -6.06 -5.13 -0.56
CA ARG A 80 -5.57 -6.51 -0.72
C ARG A 80 -4.86 -6.97 0.53
N GLU A 81 -5.00 -8.25 0.85
CA GLU A 81 -4.31 -8.88 1.97
C GLU A 81 -3.66 -10.19 1.54
N PHE A 82 -2.38 -10.33 1.85
CA PHE A 82 -1.68 -11.61 1.85
C PHE A 82 -1.39 -12.00 3.30
N ARG A 83 -1.76 -13.22 3.66
CA ARG A 83 -1.54 -13.76 4.99
C ARG A 83 -0.96 -15.17 4.91
N SER A 84 0.09 -15.40 5.70
CA SER A 84 0.65 -16.72 6.00
C SER A 84 0.81 -16.87 7.51
N ASP A 85 1.31 -18.01 7.98
CA ASP A 85 1.55 -18.26 9.41
C ASP A 85 2.45 -17.21 10.09
N HIS A 86 3.34 -16.57 9.32
CA HIS A 86 4.37 -15.67 9.84
C HIS A 86 4.41 -14.29 9.16
N HIS A 87 3.50 -14.00 8.21
CA HIS A 87 3.57 -12.75 7.45
C HIS A 87 2.17 -12.23 7.19
N LEU A 88 1.97 -10.95 7.44
CA LEU A 88 0.78 -10.22 7.05
C LEU A 88 1.20 -9.03 6.20
N VAL A 89 0.70 -8.96 4.97
CA VAL A 89 0.95 -7.82 4.07
C VAL A 89 -0.39 -7.29 3.61
N ARG A 90 -0.65 -6.00 3.83
CA ARG A 90 -1.88 -5.35 3.39
C ARG A 90 -1.58 -4.17 2.50
N PHE A 91 -2.34 -4.05 1.41
CA PHE A 91 -2.26 -2.93 0.50
C PHE A 91 -3.56 -2.13 0.51
N TYR A 92 -3.44 -0.80 0.49
CA TYR A 92 -4.56 0.11 0.28
C TYR A 92 -4.26 1.07 -0.87
N PHE A 93 -5.13 1.07 -1.87
CA PHE A 93 -5.03 2.00 -2.99
C PHE A 93 -5.44 3.42 -2.57
N LEU A 94 -4.52 4.37 -2.67
CA LEU A 94 -4.77 5.78 -2.41
C LEU A 94 -4.86 6.57 -3.71
N THR A 95 -5.81 7.48 -3.74
CA THR A 95 -5.95 8.51 -4.77
C THR A 95 -5.58 9.89 -4.25
N ARG A 96 -5.30 10.03 -2.94
CA ARG A 96 -4.95 11.27 -2.26
C ARG A 96 -4.12 10.98 -1.02
N VAL A 97 -3.10 11.82 -0.76
CA VAL A 97 -2.15 11.65 0.35
C VAL A 97 -2.80 11.83 1.71
N TYR A 98 -3.86 12.63 1.80
CA TYR A 98 -4.70 12.79 2.98
C TYR A 98 -6.15 12.98 2.55
N SER A 99 -7.05 12.16 3.12
CA SER A 99 -8.48 12.13 2.80
C SER A 99 -9.24 11.42 3.90
N ASP A 100 -10.58 11.52 3.89
CA ASP A 100 -11.44 10.77 4.81
C ASP A 100 -11.22 9.26 4.71
N TYR A 101 -10.96 8.75 3.50
CA TYR A 101 -10.63 7.34 3.30
C TYR A 101 -9.31 6.93 3.97
N LEU A 102 -8.28 7.79 3.90
CA LEU A 102 -7.05 7.50 4.62
C LEU A 102 -7.29 7.52 6.14
N GLN A 103 -8.09 8.46 6.65
CA GLN A 103 -8.43 8.48 8.06
C GLN A 103 -9.17 7.21 8.50
N THR A 104 -10.04 6.64 7.66
CA THR A 104 -10.68 5.35 7.98
C THR A 104 -9.67 4.21 8.04
N ILE A 105 -8.69 4.18 7.12
CA ILE A 105 -7.61 3.19 7.15
C ILE A 105 -6.78 3.34 8.42
N LEU A 106 -6.36 4.57 8.76
CA LEU A 106 -5.53 4.82 9.93
C LEU A 106 -6.25 4.43 11.24
N LYS A 107 -7.56 4.67 11.34
CA LYS A 107 -8.38 4.21 12.47
C LYS A 107 -8.46 2.69 12.54
N GLU A 108 -8.64 2.02 11.40
CA GLU A 108 -8.62 0.55 11.34
C GLU A 108 -7.27 0.01 11.84
N LEU A 109 -6.14 0.55 11.36
CA LEU A 109 -4.80 0.14 11.79
C LEU A 109 -4.55 0.41 13.28
N GLN A 110 -5.08 1.51 13.82
CA GLN A 110 -4.95 1.85 15.24
C GLN A 110 -5.76 0.92 16.15
N SER A 111 -6.96 0.54 15.70
CA SER A 111 -7.89 -0.29 16.47
C SER A 111 -7.70 -1.80 16.26
N GLY A 112 -6.88 -2.19 15.30
CA GLY A 112 -6.57 -3.58 14.98
C GLY A 112 -5.83 -4.29 16.11
N GLU A 113 -5.96 -5.62 16.15
CA GLU A 113 -5.30 -6.47 17.15
C GLU A 113 -3.76 -6.34 17.11
N HIS A 114 -3.21 -6.07 15.93
CA HIS A 114 -1.78 -5.91 15.70
C HIS A 114 -1.51 -4.60 14.95
N ALA A 115 -0.64 -3.77 15.51
CA ALA A 115 -0.15 -2.57 14.84
C ALA A 115 0.84 -2.95 13.72
N PRO A 116 0.95 -2.15 12.65
CA PRO A 116 1.96 -2.35 11.62
C PRO A 116 3.39 -2.28 12.20
N ASP A 117 4.26 -3.16 11.74
CA ASP A 117 5.71 -3.06 11.97
C ASP A 117 6.39 -2.18 10.91
N LEU A 118 5.83 -2.15 9.71
CA LEU A 118 6.36 -1.44 8.55
C LEU A 118 5.23 -0.84 7.74
N VAL A 119 5.30 0.47 7.47
CA VAL A 119 4.45 1.17 6.53
C VAL A 119 5.29 1.68 5.37
N ILE A 120 4.98 1.24 4.15
CA ILE A 120 5.57 1.77 2.92
C ILE A 120 4.53 2.65 2.24
N MET A 121 4.85 3.93 2.02
CA MET A 121 3.87 4.89 1.52
C MET A 121 4.43 5.82 0.45
N ASN A 122 3.62 6.09 -0.57
CA ASN A 122 3.70 7.30 -1.40
C ASN A 122 2.30 7.68 -1.86
N SER A 123 2.06 8.98 -1.98
CA SER A 123 0.99 9.52 -2.82
C SER A 123 1.45 10.89 -3.32
N CYS A 124 1.54 11.08 -4.63
CA CYS A 124 1.98 12.36 -5.20
C CYS A 124 1.32 12.63 -6.55
N LEU A 125 1.49 11.72 -7.52
CA LEU A 125 1.06 11.95 -8.90
C LEU A 125 -0.42 12.31 -9.00
N TRP A 126 -1.28 11.58 -8.29
CA TRP A 126 -2.72 11.83 -8.28
C TRP A 126 -3.06 13.13 -7.57
N ASP A 127 -2.45 13.39 -6.41
CA ASP A 127 -2.64 14.62 -5.64
C ASP A 127 -2.39 15.86 -6.49
N ILE A 128 -1.30 15.90 -7.26
CA ILE A 128 -0.93 17.07 -8.07
C ILE A 128 -1.64 17.15 -9.41
N SER A 129 -2.03 16.02 -10.03
CA SER A 129 -2.55 15.99 -11.41
C SER A 129 -4.07 15.87 -11.52
N ARG A 130 -4.80 15.45 -10.47
CA ARG A 130 -6.24 15.12 -10.56
C ARG A 130 -7.17 15.98 -9.71
N TYR A 131 -6.64 16.88 -8.88
CA TYR A 131 -7.43 17.69 -7.93
C TYR A 131 -7.55 19.18 -8.32
N GLY A 132 -7.37 19.49 -9.60
CA GLY A 132 -7.60 20.83 -10.14
C GLY A 132 -6.48 21.84 -9.83
N PRO A 133 -6.71 23.14 -10.08
CA PRO A 133 -5.65 24.15 -10.10
C PRO A 133 -4.91 24.37 -8.77
N ASN A 134 -5.56 24.11 -7.63
CA ASN A 134 -4.97 24.28 -6.30
C ASN A 134 -4.35 22.99 -5.74
N SER A 135 -4.16 21.98 -6.59
CA SER A 135 -3.67 20.65 -6.21
C SER A 135 -2.33 20.69 -5.48
N TRP A 136 -1.39 21.50 -5.97
CA TRP A 136 -0.07 21.65 -5.35
C TRP A 136 -0.14 22.16 -3.91
N ARG A 137 -0.87 23.25 -3.68
CA ARG A 137 -1.03 23.82 -2.33
C ARG A 137 -1.75 22.84 -1.40
N SER A 138 -2.83 22.25 -1.89
CA SER A 138 -3.61 21.26 -1.13
C SER A 138 -2.78 20.02 -0.80
N TYR A 139 -1.86 19.62 -1.68
CA TYR A 139 -0.96 18.51 -1.46
C TYR A 139 0.03 18.80 -0.31
N LEU A 140 0.60 20.00 -0.25
CA LEU A 140 1.48 20.41 0.85
C LEU A 140 0.73 20.43 2.19
N GLU A 141 -0.44 21.05 2.25
CA GLU A 141 -1.29 21.07 3.45
C GLU A 141 -1.69 19.65 3.88
N ASN A 142 -2.00 18.79 2.91
CA ASN A 142 -2.33 17.39 3.17
C ASN A 142 -1.15 16.56 3.68
N LEU A 143 0.09 16.83 3.24
CA LEU A 143 1.29 16.18 3.76
C LEU A 143 1.49 16.51 5.24
N GLU A 144 1.32 17.78 5.64
CA GLU A 144 1.41 18.18 7.04
C GLU A 144 0.38 17.43 7.90
N ASN A 145 -0.89 17.42 7.45
CA ASN A 145 -1.98 16.69 8.12
C ASN A 145 -1.69 15.18 8.21
N LEU A 146 -1.15 14.58 7.15
CA LEU A 146 -0.76 13.19 7.13
C LEU A 146 0.28 12.90 8.21
N PHE A 147 1.42 13.59 8.20
CA PHE A 147 2.52 13.29 9.11
C PHE A 147 2.16 13.57 10.57
N GLN A 148 1.34 14.59 10.83
CA GLN A 148 0.78 14.82 12.17
C GLN A 148 -0.09 13.63 12.61
N CYS A 149 -0.94 13.11 11.72
CA CYS A 149 -1.81 11.98 12.03
C CYS A 149 -1.03 10.67 12.20
N LEU A 150 -0.05 10.40 11.33
CA LEU A 150 0.82 9.22 11.44
C LEU A 150 1.60 9.19 12.76
N GLY A 151 2.10 10.34 13.23
CA GLY A 151 2.77 10.46 14.51
C GLY A 151 1.88 10.19 15.73
N GLN A 152 0.56 10.19 15.56
CA GLN A 152 -0.41 9.85 16.63
C GLN A 152 -0.92 8.41 16.52
N VAL A 153 -0.95 7.86 15.29
CA VAL A 153 -1.56 6.57 14.99
C VAL A 153 -0.56 5.42 15.04
N LEU A 154 0.65 5.63 14.49
CA LEU A 154 1.65 4.57 14.40
C LEU A 154 2.44 4.47 15.71
N PRO A 155 2.73 3.26 16.20
CA PRO A 155 3.59 3.10 17.38
C PRO A 155 5.03 3.49 17.04
N GLU A 156 5.81 3.87 18.05
CA GLU A 156 7.24 4.23 17.87
C GLU A 156 8.08 3.09 17.27
N SER A 157 7.65 1.84 17.45
CA SER A 157 8.30 0.66 16.88
C SER A 157 8.03 0.45 15.38
N CYS A 158 7.04 1.15 14.81
CA CYS A 158 6.70 1.04 13.40
C CYS A 158 7.71 1.82 12.54
N LEU A 159 8.31 1.15 11.56
CA LEU A 159 9.13 1.81 10.55
C LEU A 159 8.23 2.42 9.46
N LEU A 160 8.30 3.73 9.26
CA LEU A 160 7.69 4.41 8.13
C LEU A 160 8.72 4.62 7.02
N VAL A 161 8.45 4.08 5.83
CA VAL A 161 9.24 4.28 4.62
C VAL A 161 8.42 5.11 3.63
N TRP A 162 8.84 6.37 3.45
CA TRP A 162 8.27 7.26 2.43
C TRP A 162 9.01 7.07 1.11
N ASN A 163 8.37 6.43 0.13
CA ASN A 163 8.93 6.30 -1.20
C ASN A 163 8.76 7.62 -1.96
N THR A 164 9.77 8.06 -2.69
CA THR A 164 9.60 9.19 -3.62
C THR A 164 8.78 8.77 -4.83
N ALA A 165 8.08 9.72 -5.44
CA ALA A 165 7.34 9.45 -6.68
C ALA A 165 8.33 8.99 -7.76
N MET A 166 8.04 7.87 -8.42
CA MET A 166 8.85 7.42 -9.55
C MET A 166 8.71 8.40 -10.72
N PRO A 167 9.77 8.59 -11.54
CA PRO A 167 9.74 9.50 -12.68
C PRO A 167 8.64 9.21 -13.71
#